data_AF-A0A2M8RUE7-F1
#
_entry.id   AF-A0A2M8RUE7-F1
#
_cell.length_a   1.000
_cell.length_b   1.000
_cell.length_c   1.000
_cell.angle_alpha   90.00
_cell.angle_beta   90.00
_cell.angle_gamma   90.00
#
_symmetry.space_group_name_H-M   'P 1'
#
loop_
_entity.id
_entity.type
_entity.pdbx_description
1 polymer ?
#
loop_
_entity_poly.entity_id
_entity_poly.type
_entity_poly.pdbx_seq_one_letter_code
_entity_poly.pdbx_strand_id
1 'polypeptide(L)'
;MSLVFDNTKKLYKKVFVTEIFFIIILSLFVYFLFTEQFLPFLLGSLIAFLPQIVFIGYALIIKGNAPIENKAKVLYQSEGLKLALTVGLFILVFAGFKPDFAGLFSGYFIVILLNNLLPVFFNITSTRK
;
A
#
# COMPACT_ATOMS: atom_id res chain seq x y z
N MET A 1 3.12 0.50 26.39
CA MET A 1 3.32 -0.01 25.02
C MET A 1 4.80 -0.33 24.86
N SER A 2 5.17 -1.48 24.29
CA SER A 2 6.59 -1.84 24.15
C SER A 2 7.28 -0.95 23.11
N LEU A 3 8.52 -0.51 23.37
CA LEU A 3 9.36 0.31 22.49
C LEU A 3 9.37 -0.15 21.01
N VAL A 4 9.26 -1.46 20.77
CA VAL A 4 9.21 -2.06 19.43
C VAL A 4 7.98 -1.59 18.63
N PHE A 5 6.81 -1.48 19.27
CA PHE A 5 5.57 -1.08 18.60
C PHE A 5 5.61 0.38 18.14
N ASP A 6 6.14 1.27 18.98
CA ASP A 6 6.26 2.69 18.66
C ASP A 6 7.27 2.93 17.53
N ASN A 7 8.34 2.15 17.49
CA ASN A 7 9.33 2.20 16.41
C ASN A 7 8.75 1.68 15.09
N THR A 8 7.98 0.58 15.10
CA THR A 8 7.32 0.05 13.90
C THR A 8 6.29 1.05 13.36
N LYS A 9 5.50 1.70 14.22
CA LYS A 9 4.54 2.73 13.82
C LYS A 9 5.22 3.94 13.15
N LYS A 10 6.34 4.41 13.71
CA LYS A 10 7.15 5.49 13.12
C LYS A 10 7.73 5.09 11.75
N LEU A 11 8.22 3.86 11.62
CA LEU A 11 8.73 3.32 10.36
C LEU A 11 7.65 3.32 9.27
N TYR A 12 6.47 2.77 9.56
CA TYR A 12 5.39 2.71 8.57
C TYR A 12 4.81 4.08 8.23
N LYS A 13 4.78 5.02 9.18
CA LYS A 13 4.46 6.42 8.86
C LYS A 13 5.42 6.99 7.82
N LYS A 14 6.72 6.71 7.95
CA LYS A 14 7.73 7.14 6.97
C LYS A 14 7.54 6.46 5.63
N VAL A 15 7.28 5.15 5.62
CA VAL A 15 6.98 4.38 4.40
C VAL A 15 5.83 5.00 3.62
N PHE A 16 4.67 5.23 4.26
CA PHE A 16 3.50 5.78 3.58
C PHE A 16 3.72 7.19 3.04
N VAL A 17 4.44 8.05 3.78
CA VAL A 17 4.78 9.40 3.29
C VAL A 17 5.67 9.30 2.05
N THR A 18 6.69 8.43 2.08
CA THR A 18 7.54 8.19 0.91
C THR A 18 6.76 7.61 -0.26
N GLU A 19 5.83 6.70 0.01
CA GLU A 19 4.99 6.09 -1.02
C GLU A 19 4.05 7.11 -1.69
N ILE A 20 3.39 7.97 -0.92
CA ILE A 20 2.57 9.08 -1.46
C ILE A 20 3.43 9.98 -2.35
N PHE A 21 4.65 10.31 -1.91
CA PHE A 21 5.58 11.11 -2.70
C PHE A 21 5.91 10.46 -4.05
N PHE A 22 6.17 9.14 -4.07
CA PHE A 22 6.38 8.41 -5.32
C PHE A 22 5.12 8.35 -6.18
N ILE A 23 3.93 8.12 -5.61
CA ILE A 23 2.67 8.12 -6.35
C ILE A 23 2.48 9.47 -7.05
N ILE A 24 2.72 10.59 -6.35
CA ILE A 24 2.59 11.94 -6.93
C ILE A 24 3.60 12.15 -8.06
N ILE A 25 4.88 11.84 -7.85
CA ILE A 25 5.92 12.04 -8.86
C ILE A 25 5.67 11.17 -10.09
N LEU A 26 5.37 9.90 -9.90
CA LEU A 26 5.12 8.98 -11.00
C LEU A 26 3.85 9.35 -11.76
N SER A 27 2.78 9.74 -11.05
CA SER A 27 1.55 10.19 -11.71
C SER A 27 1.80 11.48 -12.51
N LEU A 28 2.59 12.41 -11.98
CA LEU A 28 2.97 13.63 -12.72
C LEU A 28 3.81 13.30 -13.95
N PHE A 29 4.75 12.36 -13.83
CA PHE A 29 5.56 11.89 -14.96
C PHE A 29 4.69 11.23 -16.04
N VAL A 30 3.73 10.39 -15.65
CA VAL A 30 2.75 9.79 -16.57
C VAL A 30 1.87 10.87 -17.20
N TYR A 31 1.43 11.88 -16.46
CA TYR A 31 0.67 13.00 -17.02
C TYR A 31 1.42 13.73 -18.14
N PHE A 32 2.72 13.98 -17.97
CA PHE A 32 3.53 14.67 -18.98
C PHE A 32 3.81 13.83 -20.23
N LEU A 33 3.90 12.50 -20.11
CA LEU A 33 4.20 11.62 -21.25
C LEU A 33 2.96 11.01 -21.91
N PHE A 34 1.94 10.71 -21.12
CA PHE A 34 0.77 9.92 -21.48
C PHE A 34 -0.47 10.45 -20.73
N THR A 35 -0.93 11.65 -21.07
CA THR A 35 -2.04 12.35 -20.41
C THR A 35 -3.28 11.47 -20.23
N GLU A 36 -3.66 10.69 -21.25
CA GLU A 36 -4.83 9.78 -21.22
C GLU A 36 -4.69 8.65 -20.18
N GLN A 37 -3.45 8.26 -19.87
CA GLN A 37 -3.15 7.18 -18.92
C GLN A 37 -3.00 7.69 -17.48
N PHE A 38 -2.99 9.01 -17.26
CA PHE A 38 -2.86 9.61 -15.94
C PHE A 38 -3.93 9.12 -14.96
N LEU A 39 -5.20 9.23 -15.35
CA LEU A 39 -6.32 8.88 -14.48
C LEU A 39 -6.37 7.36 -14.21
N PRO A 40 -6.26 6.47 -15.21
CA PRO A 40 -6.09 5.04 -14.99
C PRO A 40 -4.93 4.71 -14.03
N PHE A 41 -3.75 5.30 -14.26
CA PHE A 41 -2.55 5.08 -13.44
C PHE A 41 -2.75 5.50 -11.98
N LEU A 42 -3.35 6.67 -11.76
CA LEU A 42 -3.63 7.17 -10.43
C LEU A 42 -4.63 6.26 -9.70
N LEU A 43 -5.69 5.82 -10.40
CA LEU A 43 -6.67 4.87 -9.84
C LEU A 43 -6.01 3.54 -9.48
N GLY A 44 -5.19 2.97 -10.36
CA GLY A 44 -4.41 1.76 -10.09
C GLY A 44 -3.50 1.89 -8.87
N SER A 45 -2.81 3.03 -8.78
CA SER A 45 -1.95 3.37 -7.64
C SER A 45 -2.73 3.43 -6.33
N LEU A 46 -3.92 4.04 -6.33
CA LEU A 46 -4.80 4.10 -5.16
C LEU A 46 -5.36 2.73 -4.76
N ILE A 47 -5.68 1.87 -5.73
CA ILE A 47 -6.13 0.49 -5.48
C ILE A 47 -5.04 -0.32 -4.77
N ALA A 48 -3.76 -0.08 -5.05
CA ALA A 48 -2.67 -0.74 -4.33
C ALA A 48 -2.44 -0.12 -2.94
N PHE A 49 -2.51 1.21 -2.84
CA PHE A 49 -2.18 1.96 -1.63
C PHE A 49 -3.22 1.83 -0.51
N LEU A 50 -4.51 1.98 -0.82
CA LEU A 50 -5.59 1.99 0.19
C LEU A 50 -5.69 0.66 0.95
N PRO A 51 -5.71 -0.52 0.30
CA PRO A 51 -5.74 -1.80 1.00
C PRO A 51 -4.49 -2.06 1.82
N GLN A 52 -3.33 -1.52 1.42
CA GLN A 52 -2.13 -1.63 2.23
C GLN A 52 -2.26 -0.82 3.54
N ILE A 53 -2.78 0.41 3.48
CA ILE A 53 -3.01 1.19 4.70
C ILE A 53 -3.93 0.44 5.66
N VAL A 54 -5.02 -0.13 5.14
CA VAL A 54 -5.97 -0.91 5.95
C VAL A 54 -5.30 -2.16 6.53
N PHE A 55 -4.51 -2.88 5.74
CA PHE A 55 -3.75 -4.05 6.18
C PHE A 55 -2.83 -3.70 7.37
N ILE A 56 -1.99 -2.68 7.21
CA ILE A 56 -1.02 -2.26 8.23
C ILE A 56 -1.73 -1.69 9.46
N GLY A 57 -2.79 -0.90 9.26
CA GLY A 57 -3.61 -0.36 10.34
C GLY A 57 -4.24 -1.47 11.18
N TYR A 58 -4.83 -2.47 10.53
CA TYR A 58 -5.44 -3.61 11.21
C TYR A 58 -4.38 -4.48 11.92
N ALA A 59 -3.29 -4.81 11.24
CA ALA A 59 -2.22 -5.65 11.78
C ALA A 59 -1.48 -5.00 12.96
N LEU A 60 -1.15 -3.71 12.86
CA LEU A 60 -0.34 -3.01 13.87
C LEU A 60 -1.15 -2.37 14.99
N ILE A 61 -2.30 -1.74 14.68
CA ILE A 61 -3.04 -0.93 15.65
C ILE A 61 -4.07 -1.77 16.41
N ILE A 62 -4.85 -2.58 15.70
CA ILE A 62 -5.97 -3.32 16.30
C ILE A 62 -5.48 -4.59 16.97
N LYS A 63 -4.47 -5.25 16.38
CA LYS A 63 -4.01 -6.57 16.83
C LYS A 63 -2.53 -6.67 17.14
N GLY A 64 -1.83 -5.54 17.28
CA GLY A 64 -0.43 -5.51 17.66
C GLY A 64 -0.13 -6.24 18.99
N ASN A 65 -1.00 -6.08 19.98
CA ASN A 65 -0.87 -6.73 21.28
C ASN A 65 -1.43 -8.17 21.33
N ALA A 66 -1.80 -8.77 20.19
CA ALA A 66 -2.30 -10.14 20.18
C ALA A 66 -1.21 -11.11 20.69
N PRO A 67 -1.59 -12.11 21.52
CA PRO A 67 -0.66 -13.13 21.98
C PRO A 67 -0.04 -13.86 20.79
N ILE A 68 1.20 -14.34 20.96
CA ILE A 68 2.06 -14.89 19.90
C ILE A 68 1.34 -16.00 19.10
N GLU A 69 0.57 -16.85 19.79
CA GLU A 69 -0.24 -17.92 19.19
C GLU A 69 -1.27 -17.42 18.16
N ASN A 70 -1.78 -16.20 18.34
CA ASN A 70 -2.79 -15.63 17.47
C ASN A 70 -2.20 -14.79 16.33
N LYS A 71 -0.90 -14.48 16.33
CA LYS A 71 -0.28 -13.57 15.33
C LYS A 71 -0.44 -14.07 13.90
N ALA A 72 -0.29 -15.37 13.66
CA ALA A 72 -0.52 -15.96 12.33
C ALA A 72 -1.98 -15.78 11.86
N LYS A 73 -2.94 -15.97 12.76
CA LYS A 73 -4.37 -15.75 12.49
C LYS A 73 -4.66 -14.28 12.18
N VAL A 74 -4.02 -13.35 12.88
CA VAL A 74 -4.13 -11.90 12.62
C VAL A 74 -3.63 -11.56 11.22
N LEU A 75 -2.47 -12.10 10.82
CA LEU A 75 -1.91 -11.86 9.50
C LEU A 75 -2.84 -12.37 8.41
N TYR A 76 -3.33 -13.60 8.53
CA TYR A 76 -4.25 -14.18 7.54
C TYR A 76 -5.56 -13.39 7.43
N GLN A 77 -6.12 -12.92 8.54
CA GLN A 77 -7.30 -12.06 8.53
C GLN A 77 -7.01 -10.71 7.87
N SER A 78 -5.85 -10.12 8.14
CA SER A 78 -5.40 -8.87 7.51
C SER A 78 -5.24 -9.04 6.00
N GLU A 79 -4.63 -10.13 5.55
CA GLU A 79 -4.46 -10.43 4.12
C GLU A 79 -5.81 -10.66 3.43
N GLY A 80 -6.71 -11.39 4.06
CA GLY A 80 -8.08 -11.58 3.55
C GLY A 80 -8.82 -10.25 3.38
N LEU A 81 -8.72 -9.34 4.36
CA LEU A 81 -9.29 -7.99 4.26
C LEU A 81 -8.65 -7.17 3.15
N LYS A 82 -7.31 -7.24 3.00
CA LYS A 82 -6.58 -6.56 1.94
C LYS A 82 -7.05 -7.04 0.57
N LEU A 83 -7.17 -8.34 0.37
CA LEU A 83 -7.63 -8.93 -0.89
C LEU A 83 -9.08 -8.55 -1.21
N ALA A 84 -9.98 -8.68 -0.23
CA ALA A 84 -11.38 -8.31 -0.41
C ALA A 84 -11.54 -6.83 -0.80
N LEU A 85 -10.80 -5.94 -0.14
CA LEU A 85 -10.82 -4.51 -0.45
C LEU A 85 -10.20 -4.20 -1.81
N THR A 86 -9.11 -4.88 -2.17
CA THR A 86 -8.46 -4.75 -3.48
C THR A 86 -9.44 -5.13 -4.60
N VAL A 87 -10.06 -6.31 -4.50
CA VAL A 87 -11.05 -6.79 -5.47
C VAL A 87 -12.25 -5.85 -5.56
N GLY A 88 -12.77 -5.40 -4.41
CA GLY A 88 -13.88 -4.43 -4.37
C GLY A 88 -13.54 -3.11 -5.08
N LEU A 89 -12.34 -2.57 -4.86
CA LEU A 89 -11.89 -1.35 -5.53
C LEU A 89 -11.68 -1.55 -7.03
N PHE A 90 -11.13 -2.68 -7.46
CA PHE A 90 -11.04 -3.01 -8.90
C PHE A 90 -12.43 -3.06 -9.54
N ILE A 91 -13.40 -3.74 -8.90
CA ILE A 91 -14.78 -3.81 -9.41
C ILE A 91 -15.39 -2.40 -9.53
N LEU A 92 -15.25 -1.58 -8.49
CA LEU A 92 -15.77 -0.20 -8.49
C LEU A 92 -15.15 0.64 -9.62
N VAL A 93 -13.84 0.54 -9.81
CA VAL A 93 -13.14 1.33 -10.82
C VAL A 93 -13.48 0.84 -12.24
N PHE A 94 -13.51 -0.47 -12.49
CA PHE A 94 -13.91 -1.01 -13.78
C PHE A 94 -15.38 -0.73 -14.11
N ALA A 95 -16.28 -0.82 -13.14
CA ALA A 95 -17.69 -0.55 -13.33
C ALA A 95 -17.99 0.94 -13.54
N GLY A 96 -17.31 1.82 -12.77
CA GLY A 96 -17.58 3.26 -12.77
C GLY A 96 -16.86 4.06 -13.84
N PHE A 97 -15.56 3.78 -14.07
CA PHE A 97 -14.69 4.65 -14.87
C PHE A 97 -14.25 4.02 -16.20
N LYS A 98 -14.40 2.71 -16.37
CA LYS A 98 -13.93 1.96 -17.56
C LYS A 98 -12.51 2.40 -18.01
N PRO A 99 -11.53 2.43 -17.09
CA PRO A 99 -10.21 2.94 -17.40
C PRO A 99 -9.48 2.02 -18.37
N ASP A 100 -8.47 2.57 -19.04
CA ASP A 100 -7.51 1.77 -19.79
C ASP A 100 -6.79 0.79 -18.86
N PHE A 101 -6.78 -0.48 -19.26
CA PHE A 101 -6.18 -1.56 -18.48
C PHE A 101 -4.67 -1.34 -18.28
N ALA A 102 -3.94 -0.87 -19.29
CA ALA A 102 -2.50 -0.71 -19.23
C ALA A 102 -2.08 0.35 -18.21
N GLY A 103 -2.72 1.52 -18.24
CA GLY A 103 -2.48 2.58 -17.25
C GLY A 103 -2.83 2.12 -15.85
N LEU A 104 -3.98 1.48 -15.67
CA LEU A 104 -4.42 1.01 -14.35
C LEU A 104 -3.51 -0.07 -13.76
N PHE A 105 -3.19 -1.11 -14.52
CA PHE A 105 -2.35 -2.19 -14.00
C PHE A 105 -0.90 -1.75 -13.77
N SER A 106 -0.36 -0.83 -14.60
CA SER A 106 0.99 -0.30 -14.38
C SER A 106 1.11 0.48 -13.07
N GLY A 107 0.16 1.38 -12.78
CA GLY A 107 0.13 2.12 -11.51
C GLY A 107 -0.03 1.18 -10.31
N TYR A 108 -0.95 0.23 -10.40
CA TYR A 108 -1.15 -0.80 -9.37
C TYR A 108 0.13 -1.60 -9.10
N PHE A 109 0.79 -2.10 -10.14
CA PHE A 109 1.96 -2.96 -10.01
C PHE A 109 3.15 -2.23 -9.40
N ILE A 110 3.43 -1.00 -9.87
CA ILE A 110 4.55 -0.20 -9.33
C ILE A 110 4.34 0.07 -7.85
N VAL A 111 3.13 0.48 -7.46
CA VAL A 111 2.83 0.78 -6.05
C VAL A 111 2.87 -0.48 -5.18
N ILE A 112 2.47 -1.65 -5.68
CA ILE A 112 2.70 -2.92 -4.96
C ILE A 112 4.18 -3.19 -4.72
N LEU A 113 5.03 -2.97 -5.73
CA LEU A 113 6.47 -3.15 -5.56
C LEU A 113 7.00 -2.21 -4.47
N LEU A 114 6.60 -0.94 -4.50
CA LEU A 114 6.97 0.05 -3.47
C LEU A 114 6.49 -0.38 -2.08
N ASN A 115 5.25 -0.87 -1.97
CA ASN A 115 4.68 -1.37 -0.72
C ASN A 115 5.50 -2.47 -0.05
N ASN A 116 6.15 -3.32 -0.85
CA ASN A 116 6.98 -4.41 -0.35
C ASN A 116 8.44 -3.97 -0.12
N LEU A 117 8.98 -3.14 -1.02
CA LEU A 117 10.38 -2.73 -0.99
C LEU A 117 10.68 -1.63 0.05
N LEU A 118 9.79 -0.65 0.22
CA LEU A 118 10.03 0.48 1.12
C LEU A 118 10.17 0.06 2.60
N PRO A 119 9.31 -0.82 3.17
CA PRO A 119 9.51 -1.31 4.52
C PRO A 119 10.84 -2.02 4.70
N VAL A 120 11.24 -2.87 3.74
CA VAL A 120 12.51 -3.61 3.77
C VAL A 120 13.69 -2.63 3.76
N PHE A 121 13.67 -1.66 2.85
CA PHE A 121 14.72 -0.66 2.72
C PHE A 121 14.89 0.18 3.99
N PHE A 122 13.79 0.69 4.56
CA PHE A 122 13.85 1.48 5.78
C PHE A 122 14.23 0.65 7.01
N ASN A 123 13.83 -0.62 7.07
CA ASN A 123 14.20 -1.51 8.17
C ASN A 123 15.71 -1.81 8.17
N ILE A 124 16.30 -2.16 7.01
CA ILE A 124 17.74 -2.39 6.86
C ILE A 124 18.56 -1.15 7.24
N THR A 125 18.08 0.03 6.83
CA THR A 125 18.77 1.30 7.12
C THR A 125 18.71 1.64 8.62
N SER A 126 17.63 1.25 9.31
CA SER A 126 17.50 1.46 10.76
C SER A 126 18.40 0.54 11.58
N THR A 127 18.76 -0.65 11.07
CA THR A 127 19.68 -1.59 11.75
C THR A 127 21.16 -1.26 11.56
N ARG A 128 21.50 -0.35 10.64
CA ARG A 128 22.89 0.08 10.37
C ARG A 128 23.32 1.37 11.09
N LYS A 129 22.41 2.00 11.85
CA LYS A 129 22.72 3.15 12.71
C LYS A 129 22.82 2.71 14.16
#